data_AF-J9E0F4-F1
#
_entry.id   AF-J9E0F4-F1
#
_cell.length_a   1.000
_cell.length_b   1.000
_cell.length_c   1.000
_cell.angle_alpha   90.00
_cell.angle_beta   90.00
_cell.angle_gamma   90.00
#
_symmetry.space_group_name_H-M   'P 1'
#
loop_
_entity.id
_entity.type
_entity.pdbx_description
1 polymer ?
#
loop_
_entity_poly.entity_id
_entity_poly.type
_entity_poly.pdbx_seq_one_letter_code
_entity_poly.pdbx_strand_id
1 'polypeptide(L)' 'MTSDWTEVEIIHLPNIPDVGLGFGIVGGTSSGVVVKTILPGSVADKVCS' A
#
# COMPACT_ATOMS: atom_id res chain seq x y z
N MET A 1 -17.58 -19.14 -15.61
CA MET A 1 -17.19 -17.73 -15.48
C MET A 1 -17.24 -17.40 -14.00
N THR A 2 -16.12 -17.56 -13.29
CA THR A 2 -15.99 -17.11 -11.90
C THR A 2 -15.94 -15.58 -11.92
N SER A 3 -16.81 -14.94 -11.15
CA SER A 3 -16.79 -13.48 -11.03
C SER A 3 -15.54 -13.08 -10.25
N ASP A 4 -14.63 -12.33 -10.88
CA ASP A 4 -13.45 -11.76 -10.23
C ASP A 4 -13.89 -10.59 -9.36
N TRP A 5 -14.29 -10.89 -8.12
CA TRP A 5 -14.59 -9.86 -7.13
C TRP A 5 -13.30 -9.14 -6.73
N THR A 6 -13.28 -7.82 -6.89
CA THR A 6 -12.18 -6.95 -6.45
C THR A 6 -12.76 -5.94 -5.46
N GLU A 7 -12.15 -5.88 -4.28
CA GLU A 7 -12.47 -4.88 -3.26
C GLU A 7 -11.56 -3.66 -3.41
N VAL A 8 -12.12 -2.47 -3.26
CA VAL A 8 -11.40 -1.20 -3.40
C VAL A 8 -11.65 -0.39 -2.14
N GLU A 9 -10.56 0.01 -1.48
CA GLU A 9 -10.60 0.84 -0.27
C GLU A 9 -9.71 2.07 -0.43
N ILE A 10 -10.12 3.19 0.18
CA ILE A 10 -9.33 4.41 0.25
C ILE A 10 -8.67 4.47 1.62
N ILE A 11 -7.34 4.45 1.63
CA ILE A 11 -6.54 4.51 2.85
C ILE A 11 -5.86 5.87 2.96
N HIS A 12 -5.98 6.52 4.12
CA HIS A 12 -5.34 7.81 4.40
C HIS A 12 -4.09 7.59 5.25
N LEU A 13 -2.93 7.96 4.70
CA LEU A 13 -1.66 7.88 5.41
C LEU A 13 -1.18 9.29 5.79
N PRO A 14 -1.04 9.60 7.10
CA PRO A 14 -0.44 10.85 7.56
C PRO A 14 0.99 11.04 7.03
N ASN A 15 1.27 12.21 6.47
CA ASN A 15 2.62 12.54 6.01
C ASN A 15 3.46 13.06 7.19
N ILE A 16 4.44 12.27 7.62
CA ILE A 16 5.38 12.63 8.69
C ILE A 16 6.73 13.01 8.05
N PRO A 17 7.29 14.21 8.35
CA PRO A 17 8.59 14.61 7.84
C PRO A 17 9.68 13.57 8.12
N ASP A 18 10.54 13.31 7.13
CA ASP A 18 11.74 12.47 7.21
C ASP A 18 11.55 10.97 7.54
N VAL A 19 10.32 10.47 7.69
CA VAL A 19 10.03 9.06 8.01
C VAL A 19 9.55 8.25 6.79
N GLY A 20 8.92 8.92 5.82
CA GLY A 20 8.26 8.25 4.71
C GLY A 20 7.02 7.44 5.15
N LEU A 21 6.31 6.84 4.19
CA LEU A 21 5.03 6.16 4.46
C LEU A 21 5.19 4.71 4.94
N GLY A 22 6.35 4.09 4.73
CA GLY A 22 6.66 2.76 5.25
C GLY A 22 6.17 1.58 4.43
N PHE A 23 5.85 1.77 3.14
CA PHE A 23 5.57 0.68 2.22
C PHE A 23 6.49 0.72 1.00
N GLY A 24 6.77 -0.46 0.44
CA GLY A 24 7.54 -0.62 -0.79
C GLY A 24 6.65 -1.16 -1.89
N ILE A 25 6.80 -0.64 -3.11
CA ILE A 25 6.05 -1.07 -4.28
C ILE A 25 6.95 -1.83 -5.26
N VAL A 26 6.34 -2.73 -6.03
CA VAL A 26 6.94 -3.31 -7.24
C VAL A 26 5.95 -3.17 -8.40
N GLY A 27 6.48 -3.27 -9.63
CA GLY A 27 5.71 -3.08 -10.86
C GLY A 27 6.11 -1.81 -11.60
N GLY A 28 5.31 -1.41 -12.57
CA GLY A 28 5.59 -0.27 -13.44
C GLY A 28 4.37 0.13 -14.27
N THR A 29 4.51 1.19 -15.05
CA THR A 29 3.38 1.83 -15.75
C THR A 29 2.55 0.88 -16.60
N SER A 30 3.16 -0.10 -17.25
CA SER A 30 2.46 -1.06 -18.12
C SER A 30 1.81 -2.23 -17.37
N SER A 31 2.28 -2.55 -16.17
CA SER A 31 1.82 -3.71 -15.38
C SER A 31 0.94 -3.34 -14.19
N GLY A 32 0.84 -2.04 -13.87
CA GLY A 32 0.36 -1.59 -12.58
C GLY A 32 1.41 -1.77 -11.47
N VAL A 33 1.04 -1.32 -10.28
CA VAL A 33 1.91 -1.29 -9.10
C VAL A 33 1.23 -2.02 -7.95
N VAL A 34 2.01 -2.78 -7.20
CA VAL A 34 1.56 -3.53 -6.02
C VAL A 34 2.46 -3.22 -4.84
N VAL A 35 1.87 -3.15 -3.65
CA VAL A 35 2.62 -3.05 -2.41
C VAL A 35 3.18 -4.42 -2.06
N LYS A 36 4.49 -4.54 -1.92
CA LYS A 36 5.17 -5.82 -1.63
C LYS A 36 5.71 -5.92 -0.21
N THR A 37 5.96 -4.78 0.43
CA THR A 37 6.52 -4.74 1.78
C THR A 37 5.86 -3.65 2.60
N ILE A 38 5.57 -3.95 3.86
CA ILE A 38 5.18 -2.98 4.89
C ILE A 38 6.27 -3.01 5.97
N LEU A 39 6.77 -1.85 6.35
CA LEU A 39 7.77 -1.70 7.42
C LEU A 39 7.05 -1.74 8.77
N PRO A 40 7.37 -2.68 9.68
CA PRO A 40 6.73 -2.73 11.00
C PRO A 40 6.90 -1.42 11.79
N GLY A 41 5.85 -0.99 12.47
CA GLY A 41 5.78 0.24 13.26
C GLY A 41 5.63 1.53 12.44
N SER A 42 5.63 1.44 11.11
CA SER A 42 5.48 2.59 10.20
C SER A 42 4.06 3.15 10.16
N VAL A 43 3.87 4.21 9.36
CA VAL A 43 2.54 4.80 9.14
C VAL A 43 1.63 3.81 8.43
N ALA A 44 2.10 3.17 7.35
CA ALA A 44 1.33 2.16 6.63
C ALA A 44 1.00 0.94 7.49
N ASP A 45 1.93 0.49 8.33
CA ASP A 45 1.70 -0.65 9.24
C ASP A 45 0.51 -0.42 10.16
N LYS A 46 0.42 0.76 10.78
CA LYS A 46 -0.66 1.09 11.73
C LYS A 46 -2.04 1.24 11.11
N VAL A 47 -2.11 1.39 9.79
CA VAL A 47 -3.38 1.61 9.07
C VAL A 47 -3.82 0.34 8.34
N CYS A 48 -2.87 -0.47 7.86
CA CYS A 48 -3.16 -1.72 7.16
C CYS A 48 -3.21 -2.96 8.08
N SER A 49 -2.84 -2.83 9.36
CA SER A 49 -2.87 -3.91 10.37
C SER A 49 -4.26 -4.21 10.91
#